data_AF-A0A534ZIY3-F1
#
_entry.id   AF-A0A534ZIY3-F1
#
_cell.length_a   1.000
_cell.length_b   1.000
_cell.length_c   1.000
_cell.angle_alpha   90.00
_cell.angle_beta   90.00
_cell.angle_gamma   90.00
#
_symmetry.space_group_name_H-M   'P 1'
#
loop_
_entity.id
_entity.type
_entity.pdbx_description
1 polymer ?
#
loop_
_entity_poly.entity_id
_entity_poly.type
_entity_poly.pdbx_seq_one_letter_code
_entity_poly.pdbx_strand_id
1 'polypeptide(L)'
;MFLGLIVVADIVYSMNFNDGDIDRYYVPALVATAPMIGVAVAMIGGAAARAAAQTSRRFAGIAGRRRLASTAALVTLTLALALPLVTLVVNYQPADQSDNRVADQWVSSVYAELPQRAVLISWWSYSTPLWYHRWVLGERPDVTIIDERNILDDGYVTIDGAIRRFLGKRPVYVVPPDWNRDRIVATFSTEWVETRPLFSSLLHIREQPPS
;
A
#
# COMPACT_ATOMS: atom_id res chain seq x y z
N MET A 1 17.96 -3.64 17.50
CA MET A 1 18.28 -2.29 16.97
C MET A 1 18.05 -2.23 15.46
N PHE A 2 18.73 -3.06 14.65
CA PHE A 2 18.57 -3.08 13.18
C PHE A 2 17.12 -3.23 12.68
N LEU A 3 16.39 -4.27 13.12
CA LEU A 3 14.99 -4.48 12.71
C LEU A 3 14.05 -3.34 13.13
N GLY A 4 14.30 -2.71 14.28
CA GLY A 4 13.54 -1.54 14.71
C GLY A 4 13.77 -0.33 13.81
N LEU A 5 14.99 -0.13 13.31
CA LEU A 5 15.29 0.91 12.32
C LEU A 5 14.62 0.63 10.98
N ILE A 6 14.52 -0.64 10.55
CA ILE A 6 13.75 -1.01 9.37
C ILE A 6 12.29 -0.60 9.53
N VAL A 7 11.64 -0.96 10.64
CA VAL A 7 10.23 -0.60 10.89
C VAL A 7 10.03 0.91 10.89
N VAL A 8 10.91 1.67 11.56
CA VAL A 8 10.81 3.14 11.58
C VAL A 8 11.00 3.74 10.20
N ALA A 9 12.01 3.27 9.45
CA ALA A 9 12.25 3.74 8.08
C ALA A 9 11.07 3.44 7.16
N ASP A 10 10.48 2.25 7.28
CA ASP A 10 9.32 1.81 6.50
C ASP A 10 8.09 2.68 6.76
N ILE A 11 7.80 2.97 8.03
CA ILE A 11 6.69 3.85 8.42
C ILE A 11 6.94 5.27 7.92
N VAL A 12 8.14 5.81 8.14
CA VAL A 12 8.47 7.18 7.69
C VAL A 12 8.37 7.28 6.17
N TYR A 13 8.85 6.29 5.43
CA TYR A 13 8.73 6.24 3.98
C TYR A 13 7.24 6.21 3.56
N SER A 14 6.47 5.27 4.11
CA SER A 14 5.07 5.07 3.76
C SER A 14 4.19 6.27 4.10
N MET A 15 4.47 6.99 5.20
CA MET A 15 3.77 8.22 5.57
C MET A 15 4.02 9.39 4.60
N ASN A 16 5.13 9.37 3.86
CA ASN A 16 5.51 10.43 2.92
C ASN A 16 5.27 10.04 1.46
N PHE A 17 4.84 8.80 1.20
CA PHE A 17 4.61 8.29 -0.14
C PHE A 17 3.10 8.23 -0.42
N ASN A 18 2.62 9.05 -1.34
CA ASN A 18 1.21 9.05 -1.75
C ASN A 18 1.05 8.17 -3.00
N ASP A 19 0.45 7.00 -2.82
CA ASP A 19 0.21 6.02 -3.87
C ASP A 19 -1.23 5.46 -3.75
N GLY A 20 -1.76 4.91 -4.84
CA GLY A 20 -3.14 4.43 -4.91
C GLY A 20 -3.44 3.19 -4.04
N ASP A 21 -2.41 2.51 -3.52
CA ASP A 21 -2.52 1.38 -2.60
C ASP A 21 -1.32 1.36 -1.63
N ILE A 22 -1.40 2.15 -0.56
CA ILE A 22 -0.31 2.35 0.39
C ILE A 22 -0.10 1.16 1.33
N ASP A 23 -1.12 0.32 1.54
CA ASP A 23 -1.11 -0.75 2.54
C ASP A 23 -0.02 -1.80 2.26
N ARG A 24 0.31 -2.00 0.98
CA ARG A 24 1.36 -2.93 0.54
C ARG A 24 2.76 -2.52 0.99
N TYR A 25 2.97 -1.23 1.25
CA TYR A 25 4.27 -0.73 1.68
C TYR A 25 4.57 -1.03 3.15
N TYR A 26 3.60 -1.51 3.95
CA TYR A 26 3.83 -1.92 5.36
C TYR A 26 4.26 -3.38 5.53
N VAL A 27 4.37 -4.15 4.43
CA VAL A 27 4.84 -5.55 4.48
C VAL A 27 6.24 -5.69 5.10
N PRO A 28 7.23 -4.82 4.81
CA PRO A 28 8.54 -4.89 5.45
C PRO A 28 8.46 -4.73 6.99
N ALA A 29 7.65 -3.79 7.50
CA ALA A 29 7.41 -3.66 8.93
C ALA A 29 6.81 -4.94 9.53
N LEU A 30 5.83 -5.56 8.85
CA LEU A 30 5.25 -6.84 9.29
C LEU A 30 6.30 -7.96 9.35
N VAL A 31 7.13 -8.10 8.31
CA VAL A 31 8.19 -9.11 8.25
C VAL A 31 9.26 -8.87 9.32
N ALA A 32 9.61 -7.60 9.60
CA ALA A 32 10.61 -7.25 10.61
C ALA A 32 10.09 -7.44 12.05
N THR A 33 8.80 -7.20 12.29
CA THR A 33 8.21 -7.35 13.63
C THR A 33 8.03 -8.81 14.05
N ALA A 34 7.78 -9.74 13.12
CA ALA A 34 7.64 -11.18 13.42
C ALA A 34 8.82 -11.78 14.24
N PRO A 35 10.10 -11.66 13.82
CA PRO A 35 11.22 -12.16 14.61
C PRO A 35 11.43 -11.36 15.91
N MET A 36 11.10 -10.07 15.95
CA MET A 36 11.17 -9.27 17.18
C MET A 36 10.20 -9.80 18.24
N ILE A 37 8.99 -10.20 17.84
CA ILE A 37 8.02 -10.87 18.70
C ILE A 37 8.58 -12.20 19.20
N GLY A 38 9.18 -13.01 18.32
CA GLY A 38 9.80 -14.29 18.71
C GLY A 38 10.91 -14.11 19.77
N VAL A 39 11.78 -13.12 19.57
CA VAL A 39 12.83 -12.77 20.55
C VAL A 39 12.22 -12.28 21.87
N ALA A 40 11.18 -11.45 21.83
CA ALA A 40 10.49 -10.99 23.03
C ALA A 40 9.91 -12.15 23.84
N VAL A 41 9.20 -13.08 23.19
CA VAL A 41 8.65 -14.29 23.82
C VAL A 41 9.77 -15.14 24.41
N ALA A 42 10.87 -15.35 23.70
CA ALA A 42 12.02 -16.13 24.20
C ALA A 42 12.69 -15.47 25.41
N MET A 43 12.85 -14.15 25.42
CA MET A 43 13.42 -13.40 26.55
C MET A 43 12.53 -13.50 27.79
N ILE A 44 11.20 -13.35 27.62
CA ILE A 44 10.22 -13.48 28.70
C ILE A 44 10.24 -14.91 29.26
N GLY A 45 10.18 -15.92 28.39
CA GLY A 45 10.25 -17.33 28.80
C GLY A 45 11.54 -17.66 29.54
N GLY A 46 12.69 -17.19 29.05
CA GLY A 46 13.99 -17.38 29.69
C GLY A 46 14.13 -16.64 31.03
N ALA A 47 13.55 -15.45 31.17
CA ALA A 47 13.49 -14.74 32.45
C ALA A 47 12.61 -15.48 33.47
N ALA A 48 11.42 -15.94 33.05
CA ALA A 48 10.52 -16.71 33.89
C ALA A 48 11.14 -18.04 34.35
N ALA A 49 11.81 -18.76 33.44
CA ALA A 49 12.51 -20.00 33.77
C ALA A 49 13.65 -19.78 34.77
N ARG A 50 14.43 -18.70 34.63
CA ARG A 50 15.50 -18.35 35.58
C ARG A 50 14.95 -18.00 36.95
N ALA A 51 13.89 -17.20 37.04
CA ALA A 51 13.23 -16.87 38.29
C ALA A 51 12.68 -18.14 38.99
N ALA A 52 12.02 -19.02 38.24
CA ALA A 52 11.52 -20.30 38.75
C ALA A 52 12.67 -21.20 39.25
N ALA A 53 13.78 -21.27 38.51
CA ALA A 53 14.95 -22.04 38.92
C ALA A 53 15.58 -21.50 40.21
N GLN A 54 15.73 -20.18 40.37
CA GLN A 54 16.27 -19.55 41.57
C GLN A 54 15.40 -19.84 42.81
N THR A 55 14.07 -19.72 42.69
CA THR A 55 13.12 -20.04 43.76
C THR A 55 13.17 -21.53 44.11
N SER A 56 13.24 -22.41 43.11
CA SER A 56 13.28 -23.85 43.31
C SER A 56 14.56 -24.34 43.99
N ARG A 57 15.71 -23.69 43.75
CA ARG A 57 16.98 -24.01 44.43
C ARG A 57 16.93 -23.66 45.91
N ARG A 58 16.15 -22.64 46.29
CA ARG A 58 16.03 -22.17 47.67
C ARG A 58 15.00 -22.96 48.50
N PHE A 59 13.94 -23.50 47.88
CA PHE A 59 12.78 -24.01 48.63
C PHE A 59 12.14 -25.32 48.13
N ALA A 60 12.64 -25.97 47.06
CA ALA A 60 11.93 -27.12 46.47
C ALA A 60 12.81 -28.37 46.20
N GLY A 61 12.29 -29.54 46.60
CA GLY A 61 12.79 -30.86 46.18
C GLY A 61 12.56 -31.17 44.69
N ILE A 62 13.01 -32.34 44.22
CA ILE A 62 12.98 -32.75 42.79
C ILE A 62 11.57 -32.62 42.18
N ALA A 63 10.52 -32.99 42.91
CA ALA A 63 9.14 -32.88 42.46
C ALA A 63 8.67 -31.42 42.29
N GLY A 64 9.09 -30.52 43.18
CA GLY A 64 8.76 -29.09 43.07
C GLY A 64 9.49 -28.41 41.92
N ARG A 65 10.72 -28.83 41.60
CA ARG A 65 11.47 -28.37 40.41
C ARG A 65 10.77 -28.74 39.11
N ARG A 66 10.28 -29.97 38.97
CA ARG A 66 9.52 -30.41 37.78
C ARG A 66 8.23 -29.60 37.60
N ARG A 67 7.46 -29.41 38.68
CA ARG A 67 6.23 -28.61 38.62
C ARG A 67 6.49 -27.18 38.16
N LEU A 68 7.48 -26.51 38.75
CA LEU A 68 7.87 -25.14 38.37
C LEU A 68 8.33 -25.03 36.91
N ALA A 69 9.11 -26.00 36.42
CA ALA A 69 9.53 -26.04 35.02
C ALA A 69 8.35 -26.24 34.07
N SER A 70 7.42 -27.15 34.38
CA SER A 70 6.20 -27.35 33.59
C SER A 70 5.32 -26.11 33.57
N THR A 71 5.17 -25.41 34.70
CA THR A 71 4.42 -24.15 34.75
C THR A 71 5.08 -23.06 33.88
N ALA A 72 6.41 -22.91 33.96
CA ALA A 72 7.12 -21.93 33.14
C ALA A 72 7.02 -22.23 31.63
N ALA A 73 7.09 -23.51 31.25
CA ALA A 73 6.91 -23.95 29.86
C ALA A 73 5.48 -23.67 29.38
N LEU A 74 4.47 -23.99 30.20
CA LEU A 74 3.07 -23.71 29.88
C LEU A 74 2.82 -22.21 29.69
N VAL A 75 3.30 -21.36 30.61
CA VAL A 75 3.14 -19.89 30.49
C VAL A 75 3.80 -19.38 29.20
N THR A 76 5.01 -19.86 28.89
CA THR A 76 5.72 -19.45 27.67
C THR A 76 4.95 -19.87 26.42
N LEU A 77 4.45 -21.11 26.36
CA LEU A 77 3.66 -21.61 25.25
C LEU A 77 2.34 -20.85 25.10
N THR A 78 1.65 -20.59 26.21
CA THR A 78 0.42 -19.81 26.22
C THR A 78 0.66 -18.40 25.69
N LEU A 79 1.73 -17.71 26.11
CA LEU A 79 2.06 -16.39 25.58
C LEU A 79 2.43 -16.42 24.10
N ALA A 80 3.20 -17.44 23.68
CA ALA A 80 3.62 -17.61 22.29
C ALA A 80 2.43 -17.82 21.35
N LEU A 81 1.38 -18.53 21.81
CA LEU A 81 0.18 -18.81 21.02
C LEU A 81 -0.90 -17.73 21.17
N ALA A 82 -1.06 -17.16 22.37
CA ALA A 82 -2.10 -16.17 22.64
C ALA A 82 -1.89 -14.92 21.78
N LEU A 83 -0.65 -14.46 21.60
CA LEU A 83 -0.38 -13.25 20.84
C LEU A 83 -0.83 -13.35 19.36
N PRO A 84 -0.38 -14.32 18.54
CA PRO A 84 -0.84 -14.42 17.16
C PRO A 84 -2.33 -14.75 17.05
N LEU A 85 -2.90 -15.55 17.97
CA LEU A 85 -4.33 -15.88 17.95
C LEU A 85 -5.21 -14.66 18.28
N VAL A 86 -4.85 -13.88 19.29
CA VAL A 86 -5.56 -12.65 19.62
C VAL A 86 -5.42 -11.65 18.47
N THR A 87 -4.22 -11.48 17.91
CA THR A 87 -4.02 -10.61 16.74
C THR A 87 -4.88 -11.06 15.57
N LEU A 88 -4.92 -12.36 15.25
CA LEU A 88 -5.76 -12.90 14.19
C LEU A 88 -7.24 -12.60 14.47
N VAL A 89 -7.77 -12.96 15.63
CA VAL A 89 -9.20 -12.78 15.95
C VAL A 89 -9.61 -11.31 15.95
N VAL A 90 -8.81 -10.44 16.57
CA VAL A 90 -9.11 -9.00 16.71
C VAL A 90 -9.00 -8.27 15.38
N ASN A 91 -8.03 -8.64 14.54
CA ASN A 91 -7.77 -7.93 13.29
C ASN A 91 -8.35 -8.61 12.04
N TYR A 92 -8.94 -9.81 12.15
CA TYR A 92 -9.46 -10.54 10.99
C TYR A 92 -10.50 -9.71 10.22
N GLN A 93 -11.57 -9.26 10.91
CA GLN A 93 -12.65 -8.51 10.27
C GLN A 93 -12.17 -7.17 9.68
N PRO A 94 -11.44 -6.31 10.40
CA PRO A 94 -10.91 -5.07 9.83
C PRO A 94 -9.93 -5.27 8.67
N ALA A 95 -9.18 -6.37 8.65
CA ALA A 95 -8.21 -6.69 7.62
C ALA A 95 -8.78 -7.61 6.52
N ASP A 96 -10.07 -7.93 6.55
CA ASP A 96 -10.71 -8.77 5.56
C ASP A 96 -10.82 -8.01 4.23
N GLN A 97 -10.14 -8.52 3.21
CA GLN A 97 -10.08 -7.94 1.88
C GLN A 97 -10.91 -8.75 0.87
N SER A 98 -11.74 -9.70 1.32
CA SER A 98 -12.51 -10.60 0.43
C SER A 98 -13.43 -9.86 -0.55
N ASP A 99 -13.97 -8.72 -0.13
CA ASP A 99 -14.85 -7.87 -0.93
C ASP A 99 -14.17 -6.58 -1.38
N ASN A 100 -12.84 -6.52 -1.36
CA ASN A 100 -12.12 -5.34 -1.83
C ASN A 100 -12.25 -5.17 -3.35
N ARG A 101 -13.15 -4.27 -3.75
CA ARG A 101 -13.43 -3.88 -5.14
C ARG A 101 -12.99 -2.45 -5.43
N VAL A 102 -12.09 -1.91 -4.62
CA VAL A 102 -11.66 -0.51 -4.70
C VAL A 102 -11.13 -0.16 -6.10
N ALA A 103 -10.26 -1.00 -6.66
CA ALA A 103 -9.69 -0.78 -7.98
C ALA A 103 -10.77 -0.78 -9.09
N ASP A 104 -11.66 -1.79 -9.08
CA ASP A 104 -12.77 -1.90 -10.04
C ASP A 104 -13.69 -0.67 -9.98
N GLN A 105 -14.02 -0.25 -8.76
CA GLN A 105 -14.87 0.91 -8.51
C GLN A 105 -14.22 2.22 -8.96
N TRP A 106 -12.91 2.36 -8.75
CA TRP A 106 -12.15 3.51 -9.22
C TRP A 106 -12.09 3.56 -10.75
N VAL A 107 -11.78 2.45 -11.42
CA VAL A 107 -11.77 2.37 -12.90
C VAL A 107 -13.14 2.73 -13.46
N SER A 108 -14.22 2.19 -12.89
CA SER A 108 -15.58 2.53 -13.30
C SER A 108 -15.86 4.04 -13.17
N SER A 109 -15.36 4.69 -12.12
CA SER A 109 -15.53 6.14 -11.94
C SER A 109 -14.73 6.96 -12.95
N VAL A 110 -13.48 6.55 -13.24
CA VAL A 110 -12.65 7.18 -14.28
C VAL A 110 -13.32 7.04 -15.65
N TYR A 111 -13.77 5.84 -16.01
CA TYR A 111 -14.42 5.61 -17.30
C TYR A 111 -15.76 6.34 -17.44
N ALA A 112 -16.47 6.63 -16.36
CA ALA A 112 -17.70 7.44 -16.42
C ALA A 112 -17.40 8.88 -16.85
N GLU A 113 -16.26 9.44 -16.42
CA GLU A 113 -15.87 10.82 -16.69
C GLU A 113 -15.15 11.00 -18.04
N LEU A 114 -14.51 9.94 -18.56
CA LEU A 114 -13.73 10.03 -19.79
C LEU A 114 -14.62 10.06 -21.04
N PRO A 115 -14.57 11.12 -21.88
CA PRO A 115 -15.26 11.17 -23.16
C PRO A 115 -14.71 10.12 -24.13
N GLN A 116 -15.41 9.89 -25.25
CA GLN A 116 -14.96 8.96 -26.28
C GLN A 116 -13.58 9.31 -26.80
N ARG A 117 -12.74 8.29 -27.00
CA ARG A 117 -11.37 8.42 -27.51
C ARG A 117 -10.49 9.32 -26.65
N ALA A 118 -10.74 9.46 -25.35
CA ALA A 118 -9.86 10.18 -24.45
C ALA A 118 -8.45 9.55 -24.39
N VAL A 119 -7.46 10.36 -24.03
CA VAL A 119 -6.12 9.92 -23.63
C VAL A 119 -5.99 10.18 -22.15
N LEU A 120 -5.69 9.15 -21.37
CA LEU A 120 -5.41 9.22 -19.96
C LEU A 120 -3.91 8.99 -19.74
N ILE A 121 -3.25 9.96 -19.12
CA ILE A 121 -1.84 9.89 -18.75
C ILE A 121 -1.76 9.73 -17.23
N SER A 122 -1.10 8.70 -16.73
CA SER A 122 -1.08 8.40 -15.30
C SER A 122 0.25 7.80 -14.84
N TRP A 123 0.43 7.63 -13.54
CA TRP A 123 1.49 6.78 -12.99
C TRP A 123 1.15 5.29 -13.14
N TRP A 124 2.14 4.40 -13.19
CA TRP A 124 1.94 2.97 -13.45
C TRP A 124 0.91 2.31 -12.52
N SER A 125 0.88 2.70 -11.24
CA SER A 125 -0.01 2.10 -10.23
C SER A 125 -1.49 2.33 -10.58
N TYR A 126 -1.81 3.49 -11.16
CA TYR A 126 -3.15 3.81 -11.67
C TYR A 126 -3.42 3.19 -13.04
N SER A 127 -2.41 3.10 -13.91
CA SER A 127 -2.55 2.51 -15.26
C SER A 127 -2.84 1.02 -15.21
N THR A 128 -2.32 0.30 -14.21
CA THR A 128 -2.42 -1.16 -14.10
C THR A 128 -3.88 -1.67 -14.06
N PRO A 129 -4.75 -1.22 -13.14
CA PRO A 129 -6.15 -1.64 -13.16
C PRO A 129 -6.88 -1.19 -14.44
N LEU A 130 -6.58 0.01 -14.96
CA LEU A 130 -7.16 0.47 -16.23
C LEU A 130 -6.78 -0.42 -17.41
N TRP A 131 -5.54 -0.90 -17.47
CA TRP A 131 -5.08 -1.86 -18.49
C TRP A 131 -5.75 -3.22 -18.34
N TYR A 132 -5.97 -3.70 -17.12
CA TYR A 132 -6.72 -4.93 -16.90
C TYR A 132 -8.14 -4.81 -17.46
N HIS A 133 -8.86 -3.76 -17.10
CA HIS A 133 -10.21 -3.51 -17.63
C HIS A 133 -10.21 -3.37 -19.15
N ARG A 134 -9.24 -2.65 -19.71
CA ARG A 134 -9.16 -2.44 -21.15
C ARG A 134 -8.80 -3.69 -21.95
N TRP A 135 -7.70 -4.35 -21.58
CA TRP A 135 -7.09 -5.40 -22.39
C TRP A 135 -7.60 -6.79 -22.04
N VAL A 136 -7.99 -7.03 -20.78
CA VAL A 136 -8.50 -8.32 -20.32
C VAL A 136 -10.03 -8.35 -20.36
N LEU A 137 -10.69 -7.33 -19.83
CA LEU A 137 -12.17 -7.27 -19.81
C LEU A 137 -12.78 -6.65 -21.08
N GLY A 138 -11.97 -5.99 -21.91
CA GLY A 138 -12.42 -5.37 -23.17
C GLY A 138 -13.20 -4.07 -22.99
N GLU A 139 -13.12 -3.44 -21.82
CA GLU A 139 -13.84 -2.21 -21.50
C GLU A 139 -13.13 -0.98 -22.07
N ARG A 140 -13.89 -0.01 -22.59
CA ARG A 140 -13.36 1.25 -23.14
C ARG A 140 -12.11 1.08 -24.04
N PRO A 141 -12.16 0.21 -25.07
CA PRO A 141 -11.02 0.02 -25.97
C PRO A 141 -10.64 1.30 -26.73
N ASP A 142 -11.52 2.30 -26.76
CA ASP A 142 -11.33 3.62 -27.35
C ASP A 142 -10.37 4.53 -26.56
N VAL A 143 -10.23 4.33 -25.24
CA VAL A 143 -9.41 5.19 -24.38
C VAL A 143 -7.95 4.76 -24.47
N THR A 144 -7.04 5.70 -24.77
CA THR A 144 -5.60 5.41 -24.71
C THR A 144 -5.09 5.69 -23.30
N ILE A 145 -4.39 4.73 -22.71
CA ILE A 145 -3.76 4.85 -21.37
C ILE A 145 -2.25 4.90 -21.59
N ILE A 146 -1.60 5.92 -21.03
CA ILE A 146 -0.16 6.19 -21.15
C ILE A 146 0.40 6.30 -19.73
N ASP A 147 1.38 5.49 -19.38
CA ASP A 147 2.12 5.59 -18.11
C ASP A 147 3.53 6.18 -18.30
N GLU A 148 4.31 6.27 -17.21
CA GLU A 148 5.70 6.73 -17.30
C GLU A 148 6.58 5.84 -18.18
N ARG A 149 6.27 4.54 -18.28
CA ARG A 149 7.02 3.62 -19.14
C ARG A 149 6.73 3.91 -20.62
N ASN A 150 5.47 4.11 -20.98
CA ASN A 150 5.07 4.55 -22.32
C ASN A 150 5.71 5.90 -22.67
N ILE A 151 5.84 6.82 -21.70
CA ILE A 151 6.52 8.11 -21.93
C ILE A 151 7.96 7.96 -22.41
N LEU A 152 8.68 6.99 -21.87
CA LEU A 152 10.05 6.69 -22.26
C LEU A 152 10.10 5.88 -23.56
N ASP A 153 9.29 4.82 -23.66
CA ASP A 153 9.35 3.86 -24.76
C ASP A 153 8.78 4.40 -26.07
N ASP A 154 7.72 5.21 -26.01
CA ASP A 154 7.05 5.77 -27.19
C ASP A 154 7.62 7.15 -27.59
N GLY A 155 8.70 7.59 -26.95
CA GLY A 155 9.43 8.80 -27.32
C GLY A 155 8.72 10.11 -26.95
N TYR A 156 7.83 10.11 -25.96
CA TYR A 156 7.22 11.35 -25.46
C TYR A 156 8.20 12.20 -24.63
N VAL A 157 9.26 11.56 -24.08
CA VAL A 157 10.33 12.15 -23.26
C VAL A 157 9.85 12.64 -21.89
N THR A 158 8.74 13.35 -21.83
CA THR A 158 8.12 13.89 -20.61
C THR A 158 6.60 13.76 -20.64
N ILE A 159 5.96 13.87 -19.47
CA ILE A 159 4.49 14.00 -19.36
C ILE A 159 3.99 15.17 -20.22
N ASP A 160 4.67 16.31 -20.16
CA ASP A 160 4.33 17.51 -20.95
C ASP A 160 4.39 17.23 -22.46
N GLY A 161 5.38 16.43 -22.90
CA GLY A 161 5.50 15.96 -24.27
C GLY A 161 4.33 15.06 -24.68
N ALA A 162 3.92 14.13 -23.81
CA ALA A 162 2.75 13.30 -24.02
C ALA A 162 1.45 14.13 -24.10
N ILE A 163 1.26 15.09 -23.19
CA ILE A 163 0.11 16.01 -23.22
C ILE A 163 0.07 16.77 -24.55
N ARG A 164 1.17 17.43 -24.93
CA ARG A 164 1.26 18.22 -26.18
C ARG A 164 1.06 17.38 -27.44
N ARG A 165 1.39 16.08 -27.40
CA ARG A 165 1.21 15.19 -28.55
C ARG A 165 -0.27 15.02 -28.94
N PHE A 166 -1.17 15.08 -27.95
CA PHE A 166 -2.59 14.78 -28.08
C PHE A 166 -3.51 15.98 -27.89
N LEU A 167 -3.07 17.02 -27.19
CA LEU A 167 -3.79 18.28 -27.07
C LEU A 167 -4.13 18.84 -28.47
N GLY A 168 -5.36 19.32 -28.70
CA GLY A 168 -5.81 19.70 -30.05
C GLY A 168 -6.42 18.55 -30.87
N LYS A 169 -6.20 17.29 -30.47
CA LYS A 169 -6.55 16.11 -31.31
C LYS A 169 -7.47 15.14 -30.60
N ARG A 170 -7.30 14.98 -29.28
CA ARG A 170 -8.08 14.09 -28.43
C ARG A 170 -8.22 14.74 -27.05
N PRO A 171 -9.32 14.51 -26.32
CA PRO A 171 -9.43 14.93 -24.93
C PRO A 171 -8.30 14.32 -24.09
N VAL A 172 -7.56 15.13 -23.33
CA VAL A 172 -6.42 14.68 -22.53
C VAL A 172 -6.73 14.84 -21.05
N TYR A 173 -6.62 13.74 -20.31
CA TYR A 173 -6.79 13.68 -18.88
C TYR A 173 -5.51 13.17 -18.25
N VAL A 174 -5.21 13.66 -17.06
CA VAL A 174 -4.01 13.26 -16.33
C VAL A 174 -4.39 12.85 -14.92
N VAL A 175 -3.84 11.74 -14.43
CA VAL A 175 -3.73 11.47 -12.99
C VAL A 175 -2.33 11.96 -12.58
N PRO A 176 -2.19 13.23 -12.14
CA PRO A 176 -0.87 13.78 -11.93
C PRO A 176 -0.23 13.12 -10.70
N PRO A 177 0.99 12.56 -10.80
CA PRO A 177 1.73 12.22 -9.60
C PRO A 177 2.04 13.52 -8.85
N ASP A 178 2.05 13.47 -7.51
CA ASP A 178 2.13 14.66 -6.66
C ASP A 178 3.31 15.58 -7.02
N TRP A 179 4.47 15.00 -7.36
CA TRP A 179 5.68 15.75 -7.69
C TRP A 179 5.64 16.49 -9.05
N ASN A 180 4.73 16.14 -9.96
CA ASN A 180 4.55 16.85 -11.24
C ASN A 180 3.28 17.69 -11.29
N ARG A 181 2.35 17.52 -10.33
CA ARG A 181 1.05 18.19 -10.33
C ARG A 181 1.15 19.70 -10.50
N ASP A 182 1.92 20.36 -9.64
CA ASP A 182 2.01 21.82 -9.62
C ASP A 182 2.64 22.36 -10.91
N ARG A 183 3.60 21.61 -11.49
CA ARG A 183 4.19 21.95 -12.78
C ARG A 183 3.17 21.87 -13.91
N ILE A 184 2.34 20.81 -13.93
CA ILE A 184 1.33 20.62 -14.98
C ILE A 184 0.27 21.73 -14.91
N VAL A 185 -0.24 22.03 -13.71
CA VAL A 185 -1.23 23.10 -13.49
C VAL A 185 -0.66 24.48 -13.83
N ALA A 186 0.63 24.72 -13.59
CA ALA A 186 1.30 25.96 -13.99
C ALA A 186 1.54 26.08 -15.50
N THR A 187 1.67 24.94 -16.21
CA THR A 187 2.04 24.90 -17.62
C THR A 187 0.83 24.87 -18.56
N PHE A 188 -0.25 24.23 -18.15
CA PHE A 188 -1.44 24.01 -18.97
C PHE A 188 -2.69 24.61 -18.33
N SER A 189 -3.70 24.92 -19.14
CA SER A 189 -5.02 25.23 -18.59
C SER A 189 -5.68 23.93 -18.15
N THR A 190 -6.10 23.85 -16.88
CA THR A 190 -6.58 22.60 -16.30
C THR A 190 -7.88 22.77 -15.55
N GLU A 191 -8.69 21.72 -15.56
CA GLU A 191 -9.91 21.59 -14.77
C GLU A 191 -9.87 20.28 -13.99
N TRP A 192 -10.22 20.34 -12.71
CA TRP A 192 -10.37 19.14 -11.89
C TRP A 192 -11.69 18.47 -12.19
N VAL A 193 -11.63 17.19 -12.48
CA VAL A 193 -12.78 16.32 -12.63
C VAL A 193 -12.74 15.33 -11.48
N GLU A 194 -13.68 15.52 -10.56
CA GLU A 194 -13.82 14.60 -9.43
C GLU A 194 -14.25 13.24 -9.94
N THR A 195 -13.54 12.21 -9.47
CA THR A 195 -13.98 10.83 -9.67
C THR A 195 -14.77 10.42 -8.43
N ARG A 196 -14.49 9.25 -7.84
CA ARG A 196 -15.10 8.88 -6.57
C ARG A 196 -14.47 9.61 -5.37
N PRO A 197 -15.24 9.88 -4.30
CA PRO A 197 -14.69 10.34 -3.03
C PRO A 197 -13.61 9.37 -2.53
N LEU A 198 -12.48 9.91 -2.02
CA LEU A 198 -11.28 9.19 -1.54
C LEU A 198 -10.32 8.67 -2.63
N PHE A 199 -10.58 8.96 -3.90
CA PHE A 199 -9.68 8.60 -5.01
C PHE A 199 -9.10 9.82 -5.72
N SER A 200 -8.04 9.60 -6.48
CA SER A 200 -7.39 10.65 -7.25
C SER A 200 -8.35 11.25 -8.28
N SER A 201 -8.57 12.56 -8.17
CA SER A 201 -9.27 13.34 -9.18
C SER A 201 -8.46 13.38 -10.48
N LEU A 202 -9.16 13.49 -11.60
CA LEU A 202 -8.51 13.67 -12.90
C LEU A 202 -8.27 15.15 -13.15
N LEU A 203 -7.17 15.44 -13.84
CA LEU A 203 -6.86 16.76 -14.36
C LEU A 203 -7.18 16.76 -15.86
N HIS A 204 -8.28 17.39 -16.24
CA HIS A 204 -8.62 17.60 -17.65
C HIS A 204 -7.77 18.76 -18.20
N ILE A 205 -7.01 18.51 -19.26
CA ILE A 205 -6.18 19.51 -19.91
C ILE A 205 -7.01 20.22 -20.98
N ARG A 206 -7.33 21.49 -20.73
CA ARG A 206 -8.08 22.33 -21.66
C ARG A 206 -7.15 22.93 -22.71
N GLU A 207 -7.68 23.07 -23.93
CA GLU A 207 -7.04 23.91 -24.94
C GLU A 207 -7.09 25.37 -24.50
N GLN A 208 -5.95 26.05 -24.57
CA GLN A 208 -5.92 27.49 -24.40
C GLN A 208 -6.67 28.13 -25.58
N PRO A 209 -7.61 29.07 -25.34
CA PRO A 209 -8.23 29.81 -26.42
C PRO A 209 -7.12 30.50 -27.24
N PRO A 210 -7.24 30.53 -28.58
CA PRO A 210 -6.24 31.20 -29.41
C PRO A 210 -6.13 32.67 -28.96
N SER A 211 -4.90 33.10 -28.68
CA SER A 211 -4.54 34.48 -28.35
C SER A 211 -4.74 35.41 -29.54
#